data_AF-A0A2D2M5J2-F1
#
_entry.id   AF-A0A2D2M5J2-F1
#
_cell.length_a   1.000
_cell.length_b   1.000
_cell.length_c   1.000
_cell.angle_alpha   90.00
_cell.angle_beta   90.00
_cell.angle_gamma   90.00
#
_symmetry.space_group_name_H-M   'P 1'
#
loop_
_entity.id
_entity.type
_entity.pdbx_description
1 polymer ?
#
loop_
_entity_poly.entity_id
_entity_poly.type
_entity_poly.pdbx_seq_one_letter_code
_entity_poly.pdbx_strand_id
1 'polypeptide(L)'
;MRTTLSAFLISASVLAGCAPVQSPSSEYTAAPAKNEPHVFKPRPYTYDKDSPEATNFASQLDMPAFQCDLEAMLGRDAVRYGLRDLQAEYSNSFMECVKFAHTQGNEAVTRLKAAKVPAKQLELSKDLYAKWSAYISSMSPYRLPDHRAKSDYQAAKQALATEVKFSK
;
A
#
# COMPACT_ATOMS: atom_id res chain seq x y z
N MET A 1 -20.40 -54.72 35.58
CA MET A 1 -20.08 -55.61 34.43
C MET A 1 -20.32 -54.84 33.15
N ARG A 2 -19.32 -54.79 32.27
CA ARG A 2 -19.36 -54.26 30.90
C ARG A 2 -20.24 -55.15 30.02
N THR A 3 -20.95 -54.54 29.06
CA THR A 3 -21.35 -55.05 27.71
C THR A 3 -22.46 -54.14 27.17
N THR A 4 -22.60 -53.72 25.91
CA THR A 4 -21.82 -53.71 24.66
C THR A 4 -22.63 -52.85 23.67
N LEU A 5 -21.93 -52.16 22.76
CA LEU A 5 -22.48 -51.50 21.57
C LEU A 5 -23.16 -52.48 20.61
N SER A 6 -24.16 -52.01 19.84
CA SER A 6 -24.36 -52.21 18.38
C SER A 6 -25.77 -51.74 17.99
N ALA A 7 -25.92 -50.67 17.20
CA ALA A 7 -25.91 -50.62 15.72
C ALA A 7 -27.32 -50.78 15.12
N PHE A 8 -27.88 -49.68 14.60
CA PHE A 8 -29.03 -49.70 13.69
C PHE A 8 -28.52 -49.58 12.25
N LEU A 9 -28.74 -50.64 11.47
CA LEU A 9 -28.59 -50.71 10.01
C LEU A 9 -29.94 -50.36 9.38
N ILE A 10 -30.00 -49.38 8.47
CA ILE A 10 -31.06 -49.35 7.44
C ILE A 10 -30.46 -48.91 6.09
N SER A 11 -30.30 -49.94 5.26
CA SER A 11 -30.59 -50.02 3.81
C SER A 11 -29.85 -49.13 2.81
N ALA A 12 -28.92 -49.79 2.11
CA ALA A 12 -28.44 -49.43 0.79
C ALA A 12 -29.50 -49.74 -0.29
N SER A 13 -29.74 -48.76 -1.17
CA SER A 13 -30.42 -48.95 -2.46
C SER A 13 -29.44 -48.52 -3.55
N VAL A 14 -29.06 -49.46 -4.42
CA VAL A 14 -28.01 -49.29 -5.44
C VAL A 14 -28.62 -49.49 -6.84
N LEU A 15 -28.17 -48.63 -7.77
CA LEU A 15 -28.14 -48.74 -9.24
C LEU A 15 -29.41 -48.45 -10.07
N ALA A 16 -29.39 -47.34 -10.81
CA ALA A 16 -29.00 -47.29 -12.24
C ALA A 16 -29.73 -46.16 -12.99
N GLY A 17 -28.97 -45.17 -13.47
CA GLY A 17 -29.48 -44.09 -14.30
C GLY A 17 -28.38 -43.08 -14.63
N CYS A 18 -27.49 -43.43 -15.55
CA CYS A 18 -26.56 -42.49 -16.16
C CYS A 18 -27.36 -41.48 -16.99
N ALA A 19 -27.48 -40.25 -16.50
CA ALA A 19 -27.86 -39.08 -17.30
C ALA A 19 -26.68 -38.10 -17.29
N PRO A 20 -26.38 -37.45 -18.43
CA PRO A 20 -25.09 -36.81 -18.68
C PRO A 20 -24.82 -35.67 -17.69
N VAL A 21 -23.54 -35.56 -17.30
CA VAL A 21 -23.00 -34.39 -16.61
C VAL A 21 -23.33 -33.17 -17.45
N GLN A 22 -24.33 -32.41 -17.01
CA GLN A 22 -24.64 -31.11 -17.57
C GLN A 22 -23.40 -30.26 -17.33
N SER A 23 -22.68 -29.94 -18.41
CA SER A 23 -21.57 -28.99 -18.38
C SER A 23 -22.01 -27.78 -17.58
N PRO A 24 -21.20 -27.26 -16.65
CA PRO A 24 -21.52 -25.97 -16.07
C PRO A 24 -21.50 -24.98 -17.22
N SER A 25 -22.69 -24.53 -17.63
CA SER A 25 -22.85 -23.32 -18.42
C SER A 25 -22.29 -22.21 -17.56
N SER A 26 -21.02 -21.89 -17.81
CA SER A 26 -20.30 -20.75 -17.26
C SER A 26 -20.90 -19.46 -17.82
N GLU A 27 -22.14 -19.16 -17.45
CA GLU A 27 -22.60 -17.79 -17.34
C GLU A 27 -21.95 -17.23 -16.07
N TYR A 28 -21.29 -16.08 -16.20
CA TYR A 28 -20.38 -15.47 -15.21
C TYR A 28 -18.96 -16.03 -15.14
N THR A 29 -18.26 -16.05 -16.27
CA THR A 29 -16.90 -15.50 -16.28
C THR A 29 -16.65 -14.87 -17.65
N ALA A 30 -16.99 -13.60 -17.78
CA ALA A 30 -16.13 -12.75 -18.59
C ALA A 30 -14.76 -12.83 -17.91
N ALA A 31 -13.87 -13.69 -18.41
CA ALA A 31 -12.47 -13.58 -18.08
C ALA A 31 -12.10 -12.10 -18.31
N PRO A 32 -11.57 -11.38 -17.30
CA PRO A 32 -11.24 -9.99 -17.49
C PRO A 32 -10.37 -9.90 -18.73
N ALA A 33 -10.81 -9.09 -19.70
CA ALA A 33 -10.09 -8.81 -20.92
C ALA A 33 -8.63 -8.59 -20.55
N LYS A 34 -7.68 -9.30 -21.19
CA LYS A 34 -6.22 -9.21 -20.96
C LYS A 34 -5.88 -7.86 -20.33
N ASN A 35 -5.77 -7.83 -19.01
CA ASN A 35 -5.53 -6.57 -18.32
C ASN A 35 -4.18 -6.08 -18.84
N GLU A 36 -4.13 -4.81 -19.28
CA GLU A 36 -2.84 -4.21 -19.59
C GLU A 36 -1.88 -4.46 -18.41
N PRO A 37 -0.59 -4.77 -18.67
CA PRO A 37 0.38 -4.97 -17.61
C PRO A 37 0.31 -3.82 -16.61
N HIS A 38 0.35 -4.13 -15.32
CA HIS A 38 0.30 -3.07 -14.31
C HIS A 38 1.52 -2.16 -14.44
N VAL A 39 1.26 -0.85 -14.53
CA VAL A 39 2.27 0.19 -14.61
C VAL A 39 1.95 1.24 -13.56
N PHE A 40 2.95 1.58 -12.75
CA PHE A 40 2.87 2.68 -11.80
C PHE A 40 2.47 3.99 -12.51
N LYS A 41 1.32 4.57 -12.11
CA LYS A 41 0.82 5.86 -12.59
C LYS A 41 1.00 6.89 -11.47
N PRO A 42 2.09 7.70 -11.50
CA PRO A 42 2.34 8.69 -10.46
C PRO A 42 1.22 9.72 -10.41
N ARG A 43 0.81 10.10 -9.20
CA ARG A 43 -0.12 11.22 -9.00
C ARG A 43 0.71 12.42 -8.55
N PRO A 44 0.88 13.44 -9.41
CA PRO A 44 1.66 14.61 -9.03
C PRO A 44 0.98 15.35 -7.88
N TYR A 45 1.81 15.94 -7.02
CA TYR A 45 1.32 16.81 -5.95
C TYR A 45 0.74 18.10 -6.54
N THR A 46 -0.46 18.46 -6.10
CA THR A 46 -1.06 19.76 -6.43
C THR A 46 -0.80 20.71 -5.28
N TYR A 47 -0.02 21.75 -5.55
CA TYR A 47 0.33 22.77 -4.56
C TYR A 47 -0.87 23.64 -4.21
N ASP A 48 -1.14 23.79 -2.92
CA ASP A 48 -2.20 24.67 -2.42
C ASP A 48 -1.59 26.01 -1.97
N LYS A 49 -1.91 27.08 -2.69
CA LYS A 49 -1.35 28.42 -2.42
C LYS A 49 -1.89 29.04 -1.13
N ASP A 50 -3.04 28.58 -0.64
CA ASP A 50 -3.68 29.12 0.55
C ASP A 50 -3.23 28.39 1.82
N SER A 51 -2.57 27.25 1.66
CA SER A 51 -2.00 26.46 2.76
C SER A 51 -0.63 26.97 3.19
N PRO A 52 -0.30 26.93 4.49
CA PRO A 52 1.06 27.21 4.97
C PRO A 52 2.10 26.32 4.29
N GLU A 53 3.29 26.87 4.05
CA GLU A 53 4.40 26.19 3.36
C GLU A 53 4.80 24.86 4.01
N ALA A 54 4.84 24.82 5.35
CA ALA A 54 5.09 23.58 6.11
C ALA A 54 3.96 22.54 5.97
N THR A 55 2.70 22.98 5.77
CA THR A 55 1.57 22.09 5.49
C THR A 55 1.69 21.52 4.09
N ASN A 56 2.00 22.35 3.09
CA ASN A 56 2.26 21.89 1.72
C ASN A 56 3.40 20.87 1.68
N PHE A 57 4.47 21.13 2.43
CA PHE A 57 5.59 20.21 2.55
C PHE A 57 5.14 18.83 3.05
N ALA A 58 4.38 18.78 4.15
CA ALA A 58 3.89 17.51 4.68
C ALA A 58 2.98 16.77 3.68
N SER A 59 2.06 17.49 3.03
CA SER A 59 1.13 16.93 2.04
C SER A 59 1.84 16.39 0.80
N GLN A 60 2.90 17.08 0.34
CA GLN A 60 3.71 16.63 -0.79
C GLN A 60 4.45 15.31 -0.52
N LEU A 61 4.80 15.03 0.74
CA LEU A 61 5.41 13.76 1.15
C LEU A 61 4.40 12.62 1.31
N ASP A 62 3.15 12.93 1.70
CA ASP A 62 2.13 11.94 2.06
C ASP A 62 1.63 11.14 0.84
N MET A 63 1.40 11.84 -0.28
CA MET A 63 0.92 11.20 -1.52
C MET A 63 1.87 10.10 -2.03
N PRO A 64 3.18 10.35 -2.26
CA PRO A 64 4.08 9.30 -2.70
C PRO A 64 4.28 8.20 -1.65
N ALA A 65 4.23 8.51 -0.35
CA ALA A 65 4.29 7.48 0.70
C ALA A 65 3.11 6.51 0.63
N PHE A 66 1.90 7.04 0.44
CA PHE A 66 0.71 6.21 0.24
C PHE A 66 0.81 5.36 -1.04
N GLN A 67 1.21 5.97 -2.15
CA GLN A 67 1.35 5.26 -3.42
C GLN A 67 2.35 4.10 -3.32
N CYS A 68 3.51 4.31 -2.69
CA CYS A 68 4.52 3.26 -2.62
C CYS A 68 4.16 2.15 -1.62
N ASP A 69 3.42 2.47 -0.54
CA ASP A 69 2.87 1.47 0.38
C ASP A 69 1.89 0.54 -0.35
N LEU A 70 1.04 1.11 -1.23
CA LEU A 70 0.11 0.35 -2.05
C LEU A 70 0.84 -0.58 -3.04
N GLU A 71 1.82 -0.06 -3.79
CA GLU A 71 2.62 -0.87 -4.73
C GLU A 71 3.37 -2.00 -4.01
N ALA A 72 3.99 -1.70 -2.85
CA ALA A 72 4.67 -2.70 -2.04
C ALA A 72 3.70 -3.77 -1.50
N MET A 73 2.50 -3.36 -1.08
CA MET A 73 1.47 -4.28 -0.61
C MET A 73 1.00 -5.23 -1.72
N LEU A 74 0.67 -4.70 -2.90
CA LEU A 74 0.22 -5.50 -4.04
C LEU A 74 1.31 -6.47 -4.51
N GLY A 75 2.57 -6.00 -4.56
CA GLY A 75 3.71 -6.86 -4.84
C GLY A 75 3.89 -7.97 -3.82
N ARG A 76 3.71 -7.67 -2.52
CA ARG A 76 3.76 -8.67 -1.46
C ARG A 76 2.63 -9.69 -1.53
N ASP A 77 1.43 -9.27 -1.88
CA ASP A 77 0.32 -10.19 -2.07
C ASP A 77 0.59 -11.10 -3.29
N ALA A 78 1.14 -10.57 -4.39
CA ALA A 78 1.57 -11.38 -5.53
C ALA A 78 2.65 -12.42 -5.14
N VAL A 79 3.64 -12.02 -4.33
CA VAL A 79 4.65 -12.95 -3.79
C VAL A 79 4.01 -14.02 -2.91
N ARG A 80 3.13 -13.63 -1.98
CA ARG A 80 2.45 -14.54 -1.05
C ARG A 80 1.63 -15.61 -1.76
N TYR A 81 0.99 -15.25 -2.87
CA TYR A 81 0.15 -16.17 -3.65
C TYR A 81 0.89 -16.83 -4.83
N GLY A 82 2.19 -16.60 -5.00
CA GLY A 82 2.99 -17.24 -6.05
C GLY A 82 2.68 -16.75 -7.47
N LEU A 83 2.12 -15.55 -7.62
CA LEU A 83 1.73 -14.95 -8.90
C LEU A 83 2.94 -14.29 -9.57
N ARG A 84 3.76 -15.09 -10.26
CA ARG A 84 5.07 -14.66 -10.79
C ARG A 84 5.01 -13.47 -11.75
N ASP A 85 4.04 -13.44 -12.65
CA ASP A 85 3.90 -12.34 -13.61
C ASP A 85 3.59 -11.02 -12.88
N LEU A 86 2.60 -11.06 -11.97
CA LEU A 86 2.23 -9.91 -11.13
C LEU A 86 3.34 -9.49 -10.18
N GLN A 87 4.12 -10.44 -9.66
CA GLN A 87 5.27 -10.14 -8.80
C GLN A 87 6.29 -9.26 -9.55
N ALA A 88 6.59 -9.58 -10.81
CA ALA A 88 7.52 -8.79 -11.60
C ALA A 88 6.95 -7.39 -11.90
N GLU A 89 5.68 -7.31 -12.29
CA GLU A 89 4.99 -6.05 -12.59
C GLU A 89 4.94 -5.11 -11.37
N TYR A 90 4.50 -5.60 -10.21
CA TYR A 90 4.44 -4.80 -8.98
C TYR A 90 5.81 -4.50 -8.40
N SER A 91 6.81 -5.38 -8.55
CA SER A 91 8.18 -5.06 -8.13
C SER A 91 8.76 -3.90 -8.93
N ASN A 92 8.57 -3.92 -10.26
CA ASN A 92 9.00 -2.82 -11.12
C ASN A 92 8.23 -1.53 -10.81
N SER A 93 6.91 -1.62 -10.65
CA SER A 93 6.06 -0.48 -10.30
C SER A 93 6.43 0.13 -8.94
N PHE A 94 6.78 -0.69 -7.95
CA PHE A 94 7.30 -0.23 -6.66
C PHE A 94 8.62 0.52 -6.82
N MET A 95 9.56 0.02 -7.63
CA MET A 95 10.84 0.71 -7.86
C MET A 95 10.65 2.07 -8.54
N GLU A 96 9.74 2.16 -9.52
CA GLU A 96 9.38 3.45 -10.13
C GLU A 96 8.69 4.38 -9.14
N CYS A 97 7.84 3.86 -8.25
CA CYS A 97 7.25 4.64 -7.18
C CYS A 97 8.31 5.23 -6.24
N VAL A 98 9.29 4.44 -5.80
CA VAL A 98 10.36 4.91 -4.91
C VAL A 98 11.17 6.02 -5.58
N LYS A 99 11.50 5.89 -6.87
CA LYS A 99 12.17 6.96 -7.63
C LYS A 99 11.33 8.24 -7.67
N PHE A 100 10.04 8.11 -7.99
CA PHE A 100 9.11 9.25 -8.01
C PHE A 100 8.98 9.90 -6.63
N ALA A 101 8.88 9.10 -5.57
CA ALA A 101 8.81 9.56 -4.19
C ALA A 101 10.02 10.40 -3.81
N HIS A 102 11.24 9.94 -4.13
CA HIS A 102 12.46 10.71 -3.89
C HIS A 102 12.50 12.02 -4.67
N THR A 103 12.04 12.04 -5.92
CA THR A 103 11.93 13.28 -6.71
C THR A 103 10.98 14.28 -6.04
N GLN A 104 9.79 13.82 -5.63
CA GLN A 104 8.82 14.66 -4.92
C GLN A 104 9.34 15.15 -3.57
N GLY A 105 10.05 14.29 -2.83
CA GLY A 105 10.67 14.66 -1.56
C GLY A 105 11.74 15.75 -1.71
N ASN A 106 12.62 15.62 -2.71
CA ASN A 106 13.64 16.62 -3.00
C ASN A 106 13.04 17.96 -3.44
N GLU A 107 11.97 17.91 -4.24
CA GLU A 107 11.21 19.09 -4.64
C GLU A 107 10.59 19.79 -3.43
N ALA A 108 9.93 19.04 -2.54
CA ALA A 108 9.34 19.56 -1.31
C ALA A 108 10.39 20.25 -0.43
N VAL A 109 11.55 19.61 -0.23
CA VAL A 109 12.67 20.19 0.54
C VAL A 109 13.17 21.49 -0.09
N THR A 110 13.26 21.54 -1.42
CA THR A 110 13.71 22.73 -2.14
C THR A 110 12.74 23.90 -1.95
N ARG A 111 11.43 23.64 -2.10
CA ARG A 111 10.38 24.64 -1.88
C ARG A 111 10.37 25.15 -0.45
N LEU A 112 10.42 24.25 0.54
CA LEU A 112 10.44 24.60 1.96
C LEU A 112 11.65 25.48 2.33
N LYS A 113 12.83 25.19 1.76
CA LYS A 113 14.03 26.03 1.95
C LYS A 113 13.83 27.43 1.37
N ALA A 114 13.20 27.55 0.20
CA ALA A 114 12.92 28.84 -0.42
C ALA A 114 11.87 29.66 0.36
N ALA A 115 10.92 28.98 1.00
CA ALA A 115 9.83 29.59 1.77
C ALA A 115 10.26 30.29 3.06
N LYS A 116 11.46 30.02 3.59
CA LYS A 116 11.99 30.62 4.84
C LYS A 116 11.03 30.51 6.02
N VAL A 117 10.47 29.32 6.23
CA VAL A 117 9.58 29.03 7.36
C VAL A 117 10.27 29.26 8.71
N PRO A 118 9.52 29.49 9.81
CA PRO A 118 10.07 29.62 11.15
C PRO A 118 11.00 28.48 11.54
N ALA A 119 12.05 28.76 12.33
CA ALA A 119 13.09 27.79 12.68
C ALA A 119 12.53 26.49 13.27
N LYS A 120 11.50 26.59 14.14
CA LYS A 120 10.87 25.41 14.74
C LYS A 120 10.15 24.54 13.71
N GLN A 121 9.42 25.15 12.78
CA GLN A 121 8.77 24.45 11.67
C GLN A 121 9.80 23.81 10.73
N LEU A 122 10.93 24.49 10.50
CA LEU A 122 12.03 23.94 9.69
C LEU A 122 12.62 22.67 10.32
N GLU A 123 12.90 22.68 11.63
CA GLU A 123 13.42 21.51 12.33
C GLU A 123 12.44 20.33 12.31
N LEU A 124 11.15 20.59 12.58
CA LEU A 124 10.12 19.56 12.50
C LEU A 124 9.93 19.02 11.07
N SER A 125 10.10 19.86 10.05
CA SER A 125 10.05 19.43 8.66
C SER A 125 11.24 18.55 8.27
N LYS A 126 12.44 18.83 8.80
CA LYS A 126 13.62 17.96 8.62
C LYS A 126 13.40 16.60 9.28
N ASP A 127 12.88 16.57 10.50
CA ASP A 127 12.55 15.33 11.19
C ASP A 127 11.48 14.54 10.41
N LEU A 128 10.41 15.20 9.96
CA LEU A 128 9.38 14.62 9.10
C LEU A 128 10.00 13.98 7.84
N TYR A 129 10.89 14.68 7.14
CA TYR A 129 11.56 14.13 5.97
C TYR A 129 12.41 12.90 6.30
N ALA A 130 13.16 12.94 7.41
CA ALA A 130 13.99 11.81 7.82
C ALA A 130 13.14 10.57 8.15
N LYS A 131 12.04 10.75 8.89
CA LYS A 131 11.11 9.67 9.21
C LYS A 131 10.35 9.16 8.00
N TRP A 132 9.94 10.04 7.10
CA TRP A 132 9.34 9.69 5.81
C TRP A 132 10.31 8.83 4.96
N SER A 133 11.56 9.27 4.81
CA SER A 133 12.58 8.55 4.04
C SER A 133 12.86 7.16 4.63
N ALA A 134 12.92 7.06 5.97
CA ALA A 134 13.06 5.78 6.67
C ALA A 134 11.85 4.87 6.42
N TYR A 135 10.63 5.42 6.45
CA TYR A 135 9.41 4.66 6.17
C TYR A 135 9.38 4.12 4.74
N ILE A 136 9.65 4.97 3.73
CA ILE A 136 9.77 4.55 2.31
C ILE A 136 10.81 3.43 2.18
N SER A 137 11.98 3.60 2.78
CA SER A 137 13.07 2.60 2.73
C SER A 137 12.72 1.27 3.42
N SER A 138 11.73 1.28 4.32
CA SER A 138 11.24 0.06 4.97
C SER A 138 10.31 -0.76 4.08
N MET A 139 9.72 -0.15 3.04
CA MET A 139 8.77 -0.81 2.15
C MET A 139 9.46 -1.83 1.25
N SER A 140 8.74 -2.90 0.92
CA SER A 140 9.23 -3.92 0.01
C SER A 140 8.09 -4.81 -0.49
N PRO A 141 8.14 -5.27 -1.75
CA PRO A 141 7.30 -6.36 -2.22
C PRO A 141 7.55 -7.69 -1.52
N TYR A 142 8.62 -7.84 -0.73
CA TYR A 142 9.04 -9.13 -0.18
C TYR A 142 8.90 -9.25 1.34
N ARG A 143 8.61 -8.14 2.03
CA ARG A 143 8.48 -8.10 3.49
C ARG A 143 7.43 -7.09 3.92
N LEU A 144 6.93 -7.24 5.14
CA LEU A 144 6.07 -6.23 5.73
C LEU A 144 6.88 -4.94 5.98
N PRO A 145 6.27 -3.75 5.76
CA PRO A 145 6.91 -2.49 6.09
C PRO A 145 7.11 -2.39 7.61
N ASP A 146 8.09 -1.60 8.03
CA ASP A 146 8.35 -1.39 9.45
C ASP A 146 7.23 -0.51 10.05
N HIS A 147 6.38 -1.14 10.89
CA HIS A 147 5.30 -0.45 11.57
C HIS A 147 5.78 0.69 12.48
N ARG A 148 6.99 0.57 13.05
CA ARG A 148 7.59 1.65 13.86
C ARG A 148 7.96 2.83 12.98
N ALA A 149 8.59 2.58 11.82
CA ALA A 149 8.92 3.64 10.87
C ALA A 149 7.66 4.36 10.37
N LYS A 150 6.57 3.62 10.11
CA LYS A 150 5.26 4.22 9.76
C LYS A 150 4.71 5.10 10.89
N SER A 151 4.74 4.59 12.12
CA SER A 151 4.27 5.31 13.31
C SER A 151 5.09 6.59 13.56
N ASP A 152 6.42 6.51 13.45
CA ASP A 152 7.32 7.65 13.60
C ASP A 152 7.05 8.72 12.55
N TYR A 153 6.84 8.32 11.29
CA TYR A 153 6.45 9.22 10.21
C TYR A 153 5.13 9.94 10.52
N GLN A 154 4.11 9.20 10.97
CA GLN A 154 2.81 9.78 11.35
C GLN A 154 2.93 10.73 12.54
N ALA A 155 3.74 10.38 13.54
CA ALA A 155 4.00 11.23 14.70
C ALA A 155 4.71 12.53 14.31
N ALA A 156 5.74 12.45 13.45
CA ALA A 156 6.43 13.64 12.94
C ALA A 156 5.50 14.54 12.13
N LYS A 157 4.59 13.95 11.32
CA LYS A 157 3.57 14.68 10.55
C LYS A 157 2.64 15.44 11.50
N GLN A 158 2.18 14.78 12.55
CA GLN A 158 1.30 15.38 13.56
C GLN A 158 2.02 16.49 14.36
N ALA A 159 3.30 16.30 14.68
CA ALA A 159 4.10 17.31 15.37
C ALA A 159 4.24 18.59 14.54
N LEU A 160 4.55 18.46 13.24
CA LEU A 160 4.61 19.61 12.33
C LEU A 160 3.26 20.30 12.19
N ALA A 161 2.17 19.54 11.98
CA ALA A 161 0.82 20.11 11.87
C ALA A 161 0.40 20.85 13.15
N THR A 162 0.79 20.33 14.32
CA THR A 162 0.54 20.95 15.62
C THR A 162 1.30 22.26 15.74
N GLU A 163 2.60 22.28 15.42
CA GLU A 163 3.39 23.51 15.40
C GLU A 163 2.73 24.55 14.49
N VAL A 164 2.47 24.22 13.22
CA VAL A 164 1.84 25.14 12.26
C VAL A 164 0.52 25.72 12.78
N LYS A 165 -0.30 24.92 13.47
CA LYS A 165 -1.57 25.37 14.05
C LYS A 165 -1.38 26.38 15.19
N PHE A 166 -0.31 26.25 15.97
CA PHE A 166 -0.08 27.04 17.18
C PHE A 166 1.00 28.12 17.04
N SER A 167 1.80 28.15 15.96
CA SER A 167 2.79 29.21 15.68
C SER A 167 2.18 30.54 15.19
N LYS A 168 0.91 30.82 15.50
CA LYS A 168 0.24 32.07 15.08
C LYS A 168 0.76 33.28 15.83
#